data_AF-A0A9E3X459-F1
#
_entry.id   AF-A0A9E3X459-F1
#
_cell.length_a   1.000
_cell.length_b   1.000
_cell.length_c   1.000
_cell.angle_alpha   90.00
_cell.angle_beta   90.00
_cell.angle_gamma   90.00
#
_symmetry.space_group_name_H-M   'P 1'
#
loop_
_entity.id
_entity.type
_entity.pdbx_description
1 polymer ?
#
loop_
_entity_poly.entity_id
_entity_poly.type
_entity_poly.pdbx_seq_one_letter_code
_entity_poly.pdbx_strand_id
1 'polypeptide(L)'
;MAETPLLYQDEWLLDAPLMREFIEKVNEVRSREPDPTKIVAEIRPHFAKLLADQSWLPGSFMAEAEGESGMGGKIGMWLLYRAGDGGLAFSALVLPPKAQTPVHDHLAWGLVGLYRGEQDEEVFGRKDSGETTGHAELEVTERNLLRPGDFYEPLPEYDIHRVR
;
A
#
# COMPACT_ATOMS: atom_id res chain seq x y z
N MET A 1 -17.74 23.47 10.71
CA MET A 1 -18.27 22.38 11.54
C MET A 1 -17.44 21.16 11.18
N ALA A 2 -16.70 20.58 12.12
CA ALA A 2 -16.00 19.32 11.86
C ALA A 2 -17.06 18.23 11.80
N GLU A 3 -17.17 17.53 10.66
CA GLU A 3 -18.00 16.34 10.56
C GLU A 3 -17.51 15.32 11.60
N THR A 4 -18.42 14.83 12.44
CA THR A 4 -18.10 13.71 13.32
C THR A 4 -17.90 12.49 12.42
N PRO A 5 -16.73 11.84 12.42
CA PRO A 5 -16.52 10.68 11.58
C PRO A 5 -17.57 9.63 11.92
N LEU A 6 -18.21 9.07 10.89
CA LEU A 6 -19.05 7.90 11.04
C LEU A 6 -18.15 6.76 11.49
N LEU A 7 -18.20 6.41 12.77
CA LEU A 7 -17.47 5.27 13.33
C LEU A 7 -18.23 4.01 12.94
N TYR A 8 -17.81 3.39 11.84
CA TYR A 8 -18.26 2.07 11.46
C TYR A 8 -17.54 1.02 12.32
N GLN A 9 -17.96 -0.25 12.22
CA GLN A 9 -17.20 -1.35 12.79
C GLN A 9 -16.01 -1.67 11.89
N ASP A 10 -14.93 -2.16 12.48
CA ASP A 10 -13.82 -2.73 11.71
C ASP A 10 -14.31 -3.91 10.86
N GLU A 11 -13.84 -3.97 9.63
CA GLU A 11 -14.18 -5.02 8.69
C GLU A 11 -12.97 -5.91 8.44
N TRP A 12 -13.11 -7.20 8.73
CA TRP A 12 -12.08 -8.21 8.55
C TRP A 12 -12.53 -9.18 7.44
N LEU A 13 -11.98 -9.02 6.24
CA LEU A 13 -12.22 -9.93 5.11
C LEU A 13 -11.29 -11.13 5.16
N LEU A 14 -10.11 -10.94 5.76
CA LEU A 14 -9.20 -12.00 6.17
C LEU A 14 -8.82 -11.79 7.64
N ASP A 15 -9.02 -12.82 8.45
CA ASP A 15 -8.69 -12.84 9.87
C ASP A 15 -7.65 -13.92 10.20
N ALA A 16 -6.47 -13.79 9.61
CA ALA A 16 -5.34 -14.65 9.89
C ALA A 16 -4.60 -14.16 11.16
N PRO A 17 -4.16 -15.03 12.09
CA PRO A 17 -3.55 -14.61 13.35
C PRO A 17 -2.36 -13.64 13.20
N LEU A 18 -1.46 -13.90 12.24
CA LEU A 18 -0.30 -13.04 12.02
C LEU A 18 -0.68 -11.67 11.43
N MET A 19 -1.68 -11.64 10.54
CA MET A 19 -2.22 -10.39 10.02
C MET A 19 -2.93 -9.60 11.13
N ARG A 20 -3.72 -10.27 11.98
CA ARG A 20 -4.37 -9.66 13.13
C ARG A 20 -3.36 -9.01 14.08
N GLU A 21 -2.29 -9.74 14.43
CA GLU A 21 -1.19 -9.19 15.25
C GLU A 21 -0.61 -7.91 14.63
N PHE A 22 -0.37 -7.92 13.31
CA PHE A 22 0.14 -6.75 12.61
C PHE A 22 -0.85 -5.57 12.65
N ILE A 23 -2.11 -5.79 12.30
CA ILE A 23 -3.14 -4.72 12.27
C ILE A 23 -3.39 -4.15 13.66
N GLU A 24 -3.46 -4.99 14.70
CA GLU A 24 -3.59 -4.53 16.09
C GLU A 24 -2.41 -3.65 16.48
N LYS A 25 -1.19 -4.00 16.05
CA LYS A 25 -0.01 -3.16 16.28
C LYS A 25 -0.09 -1.83 15.54
N VAL A 26 -0.50 -1.81 14.28
CA VAL A 26 -0.68 -0.55 13.53
C VAL A 26 -1.72 0.34 14.21
N ASN A 27 -2.83 -0.25 14.66
CA ASN A 27 -3.88 0.46 15.40
C ASN A 27 -3.37 1.03 16.74
N GLU A 28 -2.58 0.26 17.50
CA GLU A 28 -1.93 0.73 18.72
C GLU A 28 -1.06 1.96 18.44
N VAL A 29 -0.18 1.90 17.42
CA VAL A 29 0.76 2.99 17.08
C VAL A 29 0.02 4.25 16.65
N ARG A 30 -0.90 4.14 15.68
CA ARG A 30 -1.62 5.30 15.13
C ARG A 30 -2.56 5.96 16.16
N SER A 31 -2.96 5.24 17.21
CA SER A 31 -3.80 5.80 18.28
C SER A 31 -3.05 6.80 19.18
N ARG A 32 -1.71 6.72 19.22
CA ARG A 32 -0.87 7.51 20.12
C ARG A 32 0.12 8.44 19.41
N GLU A 33 0.46 8.15 18.16
CA GLU A 33 1.40 8.94 17.36
C GLU A 33 0.65 9.55 16.16
N PRO A 34 0.50 10.88 16.09
CA PRO A 34 -0.14 11.53 14.94
C PRO A 34 0.78 11.76 13.74
N ASP A 35 2.11 11.65 13.89
CA ASP A 35 3.08 11.87 12.82
C ASP A 35 3.22 10.63 11.93
N PRO A 36 2.81 10.68 10.64
CA PRO A 36 2.85 9.54 9.74
C PRO A 36 4.24 8.93 9.57
N THR A 37 5.29 9.76 9.54
CA THR A 37 6.66 9.29 9.37
C THR A 37 7.10 8.45 10.56
N LYS A 38 6.69 8.86 11.78
CA LYS A 38 6.98 8.10 13.00
C LYS A 38 6.12 6.85 13.11
N ILE A 39 4.84 6.91 12.70
CA ILE A 39 3.98 5.73 12.62
C ILE A 39 4.64 4.68 11.74
N VAL A 40 4.98 5.04 10.49
CA VAL A 40 5.62 4.16 9.52
C VAL A 40 6.90 3.56 10.11
N ALA A 41 7.79 4.39 10.63
CA ALA A 41 9.05 3.95 11.24
C ALA A 41 8.85 2.91 12.36
N GLU A 42 7.82 3.07 13.19
CA GLU A 42 7.53 2.15 14.30
C GLU A 42 6.93 0.82 13.80
N ILE A 43 6.10 0.84 12.76
CA ILE A 43 5.45 -0.39 12.25
C ILE A 43 6.33 -1.21 11.31
N ARG A 44 7.43 -0.64 10.76
CA ARG A 44 8.40 -1.33 9.89
C ARG A 44 8.80 -2.75 10.36
N PRO A 45 9.30 -2.95 11.60
CA PRO A 45 9.71 -4.29 12.05
C PRO A 45 8.55 -5.30 12.09
N HIS A 46 7.33 -4.83 12.36
CA HIS A 46 6.13 -5.67 12.38
C HIS A 46 5.70 -6.06 10.97
N PHE A 47 5.81 -5.14 10.01
CA PHE A 47 5.54 -5.43 8.61
C PHE A 47 6.58 -6.40 8.02
N ALA A 48 7.86 -6.23 8.34
CA ALA A 48 8.90 -7.16 7.94
C ALA A 48 8.65 -8.58 8.45
N LYS A 49 8.17 -8.74 9.70
CA LYS A 49 7.75 -10.04 10.25
C LYS A 49 6.58 -10.64 9.46
N LEU A 50 5.59 -9.83 9.09
CA LEU A 50 4.44 -10.28 8.29
C LEU A 50 4.86 -10.76 6.90
N LEU A 51 5.76 -10.05 6.22
CA LEU A 51 6.27 -10.43 4.89
C LEU A 51 7.12 -11.70 4.90
N ALA A 52 7.83 -11.95 6.00
CA ALA A 52 8.71 -13.11 6.13
C ALA A 52 7.96 -14.45 6.21
N ASP A 53 6.69 -14.43 6.65
CA ASP A 53 5.85 -15.62 6.70
C ASP A 53 4.97 -15.68 5.45
N GLN A 54 5.16 -16.70 4.62
CA GLN A 54 4.44 -16.89 3.37
C GLN A 54 3.17 -17.74 3.50
N SER A 55 2.78 -18.09 4.73
CA SER A 55 1.66 -19.01 5.00
C SER A 55 0.35 -18.33 5.38
N TRP A 56 0.37 -17.03 5.72
CA TRP A 56 -0.81 -16.35 6.27
C TRP A 56 -1.81 -15.89 5.21
N LEU A 57 -1.36 -15.61 3.98
CA LEU A 57 -2.22 -15.12 2.90
C LEU A 57 -2.81 -16.29 2.10
N PRO A 58 -4.14 -16.49 2.05
CA PRO A 58 -4.75 -17.53 1.24
C PRO A 58 -4.66 -17.24 -0.25
N GLY A 59 -4.59 -18.30 -1.07
CA GLY A 59 -4.47 -18.18 -2.53
C GLY A 59 -5.65 -17.45 -3.22
N SER A 60 -6.83 -17.39 -2.60
CA SER A 60 -7.96 -16.61 -3.14
C SER A 60 -7.68 -15.11 -3.18
N PHE A 61 -6.83 -14.61 -2.27
CA PHE A 61 -6.37 -13.21 -2.22
C PHE A 61 -5.10 -12.98 -3.05
N MET A 62 -4.65 -14.00 -3.79
CA MET A 62 -3.50 -13.93 -4.73
C MET A 62 -3.94 -14.09 -6.18
N ALA A 63 -5.25 -14.17 -6.45
CA ALA A 63 -5.77 -14.31 -7.79
C ALA A 63 -5.67 -12.98 -8.56
N GLU A 64 -5.45 -13.07 -9.87
CA GLU A 64 -5.60 -11.92 -10.77
C GLU A 64 -7.06 -11.44 -10.77
N ALA A 65 -7.28 -10.18 -11.16
CA ALA A 65 -8.64 -9.70 -11.37
C ALA A 65 -9.33 -10.49 -12.51
N GLU A 66 -10.64 -10.72 -12.39
CA GLU A 66 -11.42 -11.44 -13.40
C GLU A 66 -11.46 -10.72 -14.77
N GLY A 67 -11.23 -9.41 -14.78
CA GLY A 67 -11.20 -8.56 -15.97
C GLY A 67 -10.18 -7.43 -15.88
N GLU A 68 -10.27 -6.47 -16.80
CA GLU A 68 -9.44 -5.26 -16.75
C GLU A 68 -9.78 -4.42 -15.51
N SER A 69 -8.76 -4.04 -14.75
CA SER A 69 -8.90 -3.16 -13.59
C SER A 69 -8.42 -1.75 -13.90
N GLY A 70 -8.85 -0.77 -13.08
CA GLY A 70 -8.37 0.62 -13.17
C GLY A 70 -6.87 0.78 -12.91
N MET A 71 -6.23 -0.26 -12.34
CA MET A 71 -4.78 -0.31 -12.11
C MET A 71 -4.01 -0.88 -13.31
N GLY A 72 -4.68 -1.24 -14.41
CA GLY A 72 -4.04 -1.73 -15.63
C GLY A 72 -4.08 -3.25 -15.78
N GLY A 73 -4.49 -3.74 -16.96
CA GLY A 73 -4.59 -5.18 -17.21
C GLY A 73 -5.43 -5.89 -16.14
N LYS A 74 -5.00 -7.08 -15.69
CA LYS A 74 -5.68 -7.86 -14.65
C LYS A 74 -5.14 -7.63 -13.24
N ILE A 75 -4.61 -6.44 -12.96
CA ILE A 75 -4.08 -6.11 -11.63
C ILE A 75 -5.22 -6.18 -10.61
N GLY A 76 -5.10 -7.09 -9.64
CA GLY A 76 -6.10 -7.30 -8.60
C GLY A 76 -5.72 -6.56 -7.31
N MET A 77 -6.69 -5.95 -6.65
CA MET A 77 -6.51 -5.37 -5.32
C MET A 77 -7.57 -5.95 -4.39
N TRP A 78 -7.15 -6.80 -3.47
CA TRP A 78 -8.04 -7.50 -2.55
C TRP A 78 -7.98 -6.84 -1.17
N LEU A 79 -9.08 -6.22 -0.75
CA LEU A 79 -9.20 -5.69 0.61
C LEU A 79 -9.16 -6.84 1.61
N LEU A 80 -8.30 -6.74 2.62
CA LEU A 80 -8.17 -7.74 3.69
C LEU A 80 -8.73 -7.22 5.00
N TYR A 81 -8.51 -5.93 5.28
CA TYR A 81 -9.00 -5.24 6.47
C TYR A 81 -9.29 -3.77 6.17
N ARG A 82 -10.31 -3.23 6.84
CA ARG A 82 -10.62 -1.80 6.87
C ARG A 82 -11.01 -1.39 8.28
N ALA A 83 -10.35 -0.35 8.79
CA ALA A 83 -10.72 0.25 10.08
C ALA A 83 -12.05 1.00 9.98
N GLY A 84 -12.88 0.90 11.00
CA GLY A 84 -14.19 1.54 11.07
C GLY A 84 -14.15 3.06 11.11
N ASP A 85 -13.00 3.63 11.51
CA ASP A 85 -12.72 5.07 11.48
C ASP A 85 -12.24 5.58 10.11
N GLY A 86 -12.04 4.69 9.13
CA GLY A 86 -11.56 5.02 7.80
C GLY A 86 -10.07 5.36 7.71
N GLY A 87 -9.32 5.31 8.82
CA GLY A 87 -7.92 5.72 8.87
C GLY A 87 -6.91 4.62 8.51
N LEU A 88 -7.36 3.43 8.13
CA LEU A 88 -6.49 2.31 7.74
C LEU A 88 -7.25 1.34 6.81
N ALA A 89 -6.61 0.99 5.71
CA ALA A 89 -6.98 -0.14 4.87
C ALA A 89 -5.74 -1.00 4.63
N PHE A 90 -5.90 -2.32 4.60
CA PHE A 90 -4.84 -3.26 4.30
C PHE A 90 -5.30 -4.21 3.21
N SER A 91 -4.54 -4.29 2.13
CA SER A 91 -4.93 -4.98 0.90
C SER A 91 -3.77 -5.82 0.35
N ALA A 92 -4.09 -6.91 -0.33
CA ALA A 92 -3.15 -7.63 -1.19
C ALA A 92 -3.26 -7.10 -2.63
N LEU A 93 -2.15 -6.61 -3.18
CA LEU A 93 -2.03 -6.23 -4.59
C LEU A 93 -1.45 -7.42 -5.36
N VAL A 94 -2.12 -7.82 -6.44
CA VAL A 94 -1.69 -8.88 -7.36
C VAL A 94 -1.37 -8.25 -8.70
N LEU A 95 -0.08 -8.25 -9.04
CA LEU A 95 0.44 -7.73 -10.30
C LEU A 95 0.76 -8.91 -11.24
N PRO A 96 -0.04 -9.17 -12.29
CA PRO A 96 0.26 -10.22 -13.25
C PRO A 96 1.58 -9.96 -13.97
N PRO A 97 2.32 -11.01 -14.38
CA PRO A 97 3.53 -10.82 -15.16
C PRO A 97 3.30 -9.95 -16.39
N LYS A 98 4.17 -8.95 -16.60
CA LYS A 98 4.11 -7.95 -17.70
C LYS A 98 2.97 -6.93 -17.59
N ALA A 99 2.15 -6.98 -16.54
CA ALA A 99 1.27 -5.87 -16.22
C ALA A 99 2.09 -4.70 -15.64
N GLN A 100 1.53 -3.49 -15.69
CA GLN A 100 2.11 -2.33 -15.03
C GLN A 100 0.99 -1.41 -14.59
N THR A 101 1.20 -0.69 -13.49
CA THR A 101 0.28 0.36 -13.08
C THR A 101 0.40 1.59 -13.99
N PRO A 102 -0.63 2.45 -14.04
CA PRO A 102 -0.42 3.86 -14.37
C PRO A 102 0.63 4.48 -13.44
N VAL A 103 1.17 5.63 -13.85
CA VAL A 103 1.89 6.49 -12.91
C VAL A 103 0.86 7.11 -11.97
N HIS A 104 1.04 6.96 -10.66
CA HIS A 104 0.07 7.38 -9.64
C HIS A 104 0.77 7.75 -8.34
N ASP A 105 0.05 8.47 -7.47
CA ASP A 105 0.35 8.67 -6.06
C ASP A 105 -0.66 7.93 -5.16
N HIS A 106 -0.44 7.92 -3.85
CA HIS A 106 -1.29 7.24 -2.86
C HIS A 106 -2.13 8.22 -2.04
N LEU A 107 -1.66 9.45 -1.86
CA LEU A 107 -2.30 10.50 -1.04
C LEU A 107 -2.49 10.08 0.43
N ALA A 108 -1.72 9.10 0.87
CA ALA A 108 -1.74 8.51 2.20
C ALA A 108 -0.32 8.06 2.58
N TRP A 109 -0.08 7.90 3.87
CA TRP A 109 1.10 7.21 4.36
C TRP A 109 0.90 5.70 4.28
N GLY A 110 1.98 4.93 4.13
CA GLY A 110 1.85 3.48 4.16
C GLY A 110 3.16 2.72 4.07
N LEU A 111 3.02 1.41 3.93
CA LEU A 111 4.07 0.47 3.60
C LEU A 111 3.56 -0.42 2.48
N VAL A 112 4.36 -0.57 1.43
CA VAL A 112 4.11 -1.55 0.37
C VAL A 112 5.26 -2.52 0.34
N GLY A 113 4.94 -3.80 0.52
CA GLY A 113 5.93 -4.87 0.64
C GLY A 113 5.74 -5.95 -0.39
N LEU A 114 6.84 -6.41 -0.97
CA LEU A 114 6.79 -7.50 -1.92
C LEU A 114 6.68 -8.81 -1.16
N TYR A 115 5.51 -9.43 -1.28
CA TYR A 115 5.23 -10.71 -0.64
C TYR A 115 5.78 -11.88 -1.47
N ARG A 116 5.57 -11.89 -2.79
CA ARG A 116 6.00 -12.97 -3.69
C ARG A 116 6.30 -12.43 -5.08
N GLY A 117 7.29 -13.03 -5.76
CA GLY A 117 7.68 -12.65 -7.11
C GLY A 117 8.83 -11.64 -7.11
N GLU A 118 8.90 -10.83 -8.15
CA GLU A 118 9.83 -9.70 -8.30
C GLU A 118 9.01 -8.51 -8.83
N GLN A 119 9.41 -7.29 -8.47
CA GLN A 119 8.73 -6.06 -8.91
C GLN A 119 9.77 -5.02 -9.31
N ASP A 120 9.62 -4.47 -10.51
CA ASP A 120 10.33 -3.24 -10.88
C ASP A 120 9.50 -2.04 -10.43
N GLU A 121 10.15 -1.05 -9.82
CA GLU A 121 9.55 0.23 -9.47
C GLU A 121 10.31 1.38 -10.14
N GLU A 122 9.56 2.34 -10.67
CA GLU A 122 10.07 3.65 -11.08
C GLU A 122 9.44 4.73 -10.20
N VAL A 123 10.28 5.49 -9.51
CA VAL A 123 9.86 6.64 -8.70
C VAL A 123 10.05 7.92 -9.50
N PHE A 124 9.06 8.81 -9.44
CA PHE A 124 9.02 10.05 -10.21
C PHE A 124 9.07 11.28 -9.30
N GLY A 125 9.86 12.27 -9.71
CA GLY A 125 9.82 13.63 -9.17
C GLY A 125 9.10 14.57 -10.12
N ARG A 126 8.38 15.56 -9.58
CA ARG A 126 7.80 16.65 -10.39
C ARG A 126 8.89 17.62 -10.83
N LYS A 127 8.86 18.02 -12.10
CA LYS A 127 9.72 19.04 -12.71
C LYS A 127 9.06 20.41 -12.86
N ASP A 128 7.75 20.47 -12.70
CA ASP A 128 6.95 21.68 -12.84
C ASP A 128 6.60 22.31 -11.49
N SER A 129 5.93 23.47 -11.51
CA SER A 129 5.56 24.23 -10.32
C SER A 129 4.35 23.68 -9.56
N GLY A 130 3.64 22.69 -10.10
CA GLY A 130 2.40 22.20 -9.51
C GLY A 130 1.15 23.04 -9.74
N GLU A 131 1.27 24.16 -10.44
CA GLU A 131 0.19 25.15 -10.56
C GLU A 131 -0.93 24.75 -11.55
N THR A 132 -0.62 23.89 -12.52
CA THR A 132 -1.59 23.43 -13.52
C THR A 132 -2.36 22.22 -13.01
N THR A 133 -3.64 22.42 -12.68
CA THR A 133 -4.53 21.34 -12.23
C THR A 133 -4.65 20.24 -13.30
N GLY A 134 -4.47 18.98 -12.89
CA GLY A 134 -4.58 17.82 -13.78
C GLY A 134 -3.37 17.59 -14.68
N HIS A 135 -2.26 18.29 -14.47
CA HIS A 135 -1.03 18.12 -15.22
C HIS A 135 0.18 18.00 -14.29
N ALA A 136 1.12 17.13 -14.67
CA ALA A 136 2.43 17.02 -14.05
C ALA A 136 3.50 16.68 -15.10
N GLU A 137 4.57 17.48 -15.16
CA GLU A 137 5.82 17.09 -15.83
C GLU A 137 6.66 16.26 -14.86
N LEU A 138 7.00 15.02 -15.24
CA LEU A 138 7.67 14.06 -14.37
C LEU A 138 9.04 13.65 -14.91
N GLU A 139 9.97 13.38 -14.00
CA GLU A 139 11.21 12.67 -14.29
C GLU A 139 11.38 11.44 -13.41
N VAL A 140 12.00 10.40 -13.95
CA VAL A 140 12.39 9.25 -13.13
C VAL A 140 13.57 9.67 -12.26
N THR A 141 13.39 9.56 -10.95
CA THR A 141 14.41 9.89 -9.94
C THR A 141 15.08 8.63 -9.39
N GLU A 142 14.36 7.51 -9.38
CA GLU A 142 14.85 6.23 -8.85
C GLU A 142 14.28 5.04 -9.64
N ARG A 143 15.02 3.94 -9.65
CA ARG A 143 14.61 2.64 -10.19
C ARG A 143 14.99 1.55 -9.21
N ASN A 144 13.99 0.84 -8.70
CA ASN A 144 14.17 -0.22 -7.73
C ASN A 144 13.79 -1.57 -8.31
N LEU A 145 14.48 -2.63 -7.87
CA LEU A 145 14.09 -4.02 -8.11
C LEU A 145 13.84 -4.67 -6.74
N LEU A 146 12.59 -4.95 -6.44
CA LEU A 146 12.17 -5.55 -5.18
C LEU A 146 12.11 -7.07 -5.29
N ARG A 147 12.47 -7.72 -4.18
CA ARG A 147 12.38 -9.17 -3.93
C ARG A 147 11.55 -9.46 -2.68
N PRO A 148 11.11 -10.70 -2.45
CA PRO A 148 10.28 -11.04 -1.30
C PRO A 148 10.91 -10.59 0.02
N GLY A 149 10.18 -9.81 0.80
CA GLY A 149 10.65 -9.19 2.05
C GLY A 149 11.13 -7.74 1.90
N ASP A 150 11.39 -7.26 0.69
CA ASP A 150 11.66 -5.84 0.43
C ASP A 150 10.36 -5.03 0.54
N PHE A 151 10.47 -3.77 0.97
CA PHE A 151 9.35 -2.85 1.05
C PHE A 151 9.79 -1.40 0.94
N TYR A 152 8.88 -0.52 0.52
CA TYR A 152 9.04 0.92 0.47
C TYR A 152 7.91 1.64 1.20
N GLU A 153 8.11 2.93 1.42
CA GLU A 153 7.31 3.78 2.29
C GLU A 153 6.71 4.92 1.47
N PRO A 154 5.50 4.74 0.88
CA PRO A 154 4.79 5.87 0.31
C PRO A 154 4.52 6.89 1.41
N LEU A 155 5.18 8.04 1.27
CA LEU A 155 4.98 9.23 2.08
C LEU A 155 4.64 10.38 1.13
N PRO A 156 3.80 11.35 1.53
CA PRO A 156 3.33 12.41 0.63
C PRO A 156 4.42 13.19 -0.11
N GLU A 157 5.64 13.24 0.42
CA GLU A 157 6.79 13.92 -0.19
C GLU A 157 7.40 13.13 -1.37
N TYR A 158 7.26 11.81 -1.40
CA TYR A 158 7.88 10.87 -2.35
C TYR A 158 6.89 9.80 -2.79
N ASP A 159 5.78 10.21 -3.38
CA ASP A 159 4.60 9.34 -3.54
C ASP A 159 4.30 8.94 -4.99
N ILE A 160 4.94 9.55 -5.99
CA ILE A 160 4.61 9.32 -7.40
C ILE A 160 5.44 8.17 -7.95
N HIS A 161 4.80 7.07 -8.33
CA HIS A 161 5.52 5.91 -8.86
C HIS A 161 4.71 5.09 -9.89
N ARG A 162 5.39 4.10 -10.48
CA ARG A 162 4.80 3.00 -11.24
C ARG A 162 5.48 1.70 -10.88
N VAL A 163 4.71 0.63 -10.81
CA VAL A 163 5.22 -0.72 -10.57
C VAL A 163 4.85 -1.66 -11.72
N ARG A 164 5.68 -2.67 -12.00
CA ARG A 164 5.50 -3.70 -13.05
C ARG A 164 6.17 -5.03 -12.71
#